data_AF-A0A351SCG8-F1
#
_entry.id   AF-A0A351SCG8-F1
#
_cell.length_a   1.000
_cell.length_b   1.000
_cell.length_c   1.000
_cell.angle_alpha   90.00
_cell.angle_beta   90.00
_cell.angle_gamma   90.00
#
_symmetry.space_group_name_H-M   'P 1'
#
loop_
_entity.id
_entity.type
_entity.pdbx_description
1 polymer ?
#
loop_
_entity_poly.entity_id
_entity_poly.type
_entity_poly.pdbx_seq_one_letter_code
_entity_poly.pdbx_strand_id
1 'polypeptide(L)' 'MSMAELDGLIWMDGEMVPWREAKVHVLTHTLHYGMGAFEGVRAYKAEQGTSIFR' A
#
# COMPACT_ATOMS: atom_id res chain seq x y z
N MET A 1 -14.89 -4.71 -9.10
CA MET A 1 -14.07 -3.48 -9.01
C MET A 1 -12.62 -3.91 -8.80
N SER A 2 -11.66 -3.23 -9.43
CA SER A 2 -10.23 -3.54 -9.35
C SER A 2 -9.55 -2.66 -8.29
N MET A 3 -8.67 -3.25 -7.46
CA MET A 3 -7.85 -2.49 -6.50
C MET A 3 -6.80 -1.62 -7.19
N ALA A 4 -6.49 -1.84 -8.47
CA ALA A 4 -5.52 -1.02 -9.21
C ALA A 4 -6.11 0.31 -9.72
N GLU A 5 -7.45 0.44 -9.76
CA GLU A 5 -8.15 1.54 -10.44
C GLU A 5 -8.79 2.57 -9.49
N LEU A 6 -8.28 2.69 -8.26
CA LEU A 6 -8.79 3.63 -7.26
C LEU A 6 -8.15 5.01 -7.39
N ASP A 7 -8.81 6.01 -6.81
CA ASP A 7 -8.24 7.34 -6.61
C ASP A 7 -7.60 7.43 -5.24
N GLY A 8 -6.52 8.21 -5.12
CA GLY A 8 -5.76 8.36 -3.88
C GLY A 8 -4.25 8.34 -4.12
N LEU A 9 -3.51 8.19 -3.03
CA LEU A 9 -2.04 8.15 -3.03
C LEU A 9 -1.56 6.86 -2.37
N ILE A 10 -0.46 6.32 -2.87
CA ILE A 10 0.30 5.24 -2.26
C ILE A 10 1.69 5.79 -1.94
N TRP A 11 2.20 5.48 -0.75
CA TRP A 11 3.59 5.77 -0.41
C TRP A 11 4.47 4.64 -0.95
N MET A 12 5.43 4.97 -1.81
CA MET A 12 6.32 4.00 -2.45
C MET A 12 7.72 4.60 -2.59
N ASP A 13 8.74 3.88 -2.12
CA ASP A 13 10.16 4.23 -2.25
C ASP A 13 10.55 5.66 -1.83
N GLY A 14 9.89 6.23 -0.81
CA GLY A 14 10.18 7.55 -0.27
C GLY A 14 9.21 8.66 -0.67
N GLU A 15 8.30 8.40 -1.62
CA GLU A 15 7.45 9.43 -2.21
C GLU A 15 5.96 9.04 -2.22
N MET A 16 5.08 10.04 -2.23
CA MET A 16 3.64 9.84 -2.42
C MET A 16 3.33 9.85 -3.93
N VAL A 17 2.96 8.70 -4.48
CA VAL A 17 2.62 8.54 -5.90
C VAL A 17 1.11 8.41 -6.08
N PRO A 18 0.54 8.85 -7.22
CA PRO A 18 -0.84 8.53 -7.59
C PRO A 18 -1.10 7.03 -7.50
N TRP A 19 -2.27 6.63 -6.99
CA TRP A 19 -2.61 5.21 -6.77
C TRP A 19 -2.36 4.32 -8.00
N ARG A 20 -2.70 4.81 -9.20
CA ARG A 20 -2.54 4.07 -10.47
C ARG A 20 -1.09 3.97 -10.94
N GLU A 21 -0.18 4.75 -10.36
CA GLU A 21 1.24 4.79 -10.73
C GLU A 21 2.13 3.90 -9.85
N ALA A 22 1.62 3.38 -8.73
CA ALA A 22 2.29 2.41 -7.89
C ALA A 22 2.39 1.04 -8.58
N LYS A 23 3.23 0.93 -9.60
CA LYS A 23 3.40 -0.25 -10.45
C LYS A 23 4.77 -0.88 -10.24
N VAL A 24 4.83 -2.19 -10.44
CA VAL A 24 6.07 -2.96 -10.53
C VAL A 24 6.10 -3.73 -11.86
N HIS A 25 7.30 -4.05 -12.35
CA HIS A 25 7.43 -4.83 -13.59
C HIS A 25 7.00 -6.28 -13.36
N VAL A 26 6.49 -6.95 -14.40
CA VAL A 26 6.06 -8.36 -14.32
C VAL A 26 7.19 -9.33 -13.96
N LEU A 27 8.45 -8.92 -14.13
CA LEU A 27 9.65 -9.71 -13.77
C LEU A 27 10.19 -9.39 -12.36
N THR A 28 9.38 -8.79 -11.48
CA THR A 28 9.80 -8.47 -10.10
C THR A 28 10.04 -9.74 -9.29
N HIS A 29 11.21 -9.86 -8.67
CA HIS A 29 11.68 -11.08 -8.00
C HIS A 29 10.65 -11.64 -6.99
N THR A 30 10.10 -10.82 -6.11
CA THR A 30 9.11 -11.27 -5.10
C THR A 30 7.86 -11.89 -5.71
N LEU A 31 7.46 -11.47 -6.92
CA LEU A 31 6.33 -12.05 -7.63
C LEU A 31 6.59 -13.49 -8.11
N HIS A 32 7.85 -13.81 -8.46
CA HIS A 32 8.24 -15.13 -8.98
C HIS A 32 8.78 -16.07 -7.91
N TYR A 33 9.39 -15.51 -6.85
CA TYR A 33 10.17 -16.28 -5.88
C TYR A 33 9.70 -16.09 -4.43
N GLY A 34 8.62 -15.33 -4.19
CA GLY A 34 7.91 -15.28 -2.91
C GLY A 34 8.65 -14.61 -1.74
N MET A 35 9.91 -14.20 -1.92
CA MET A 35 10.69 -13.55 -0.88
C MET A 35 10.29 -12.08 -0.74
N GLY A 36 9.47 -11.80 0.27
CA GLY A 36 9.01 -10.47 0.67
C GLY A 36 8.29 -10.56 2.02
N ALA A 37 8.11 -9.41 2.67
CA ALA A 37 7.37 -9.32 3.93
C ALA A 37 6.39 -8.15 3.84
N PHE A 38 5.26 -8.25 4.54
CA PHE A 38 4.28 -7.19 4.67
C PHE A 38 3.74 -7.19 6.10
N GLU A 39 3.21 -6.04 6.52
CA GLU A 39 2.54 -5.89 7.81
C GLU A 39 1.07 -5.50 7.61
N GLY A 40 0.26 -5.83 8.61
CA GLY A 40 -1.17 -5.52 8.64
C GLY A 40 -1.48 -4.55 9.77
N VAL A 41 -1.85 -3.32 9.43
CA VAL A 41 -2.15 -2.27 10.42
C VAL A 41 -3.59 -1.80 10.26
N ARG A 42 -4.26 -1.51 11.38
CA ARG A 42 -5.62 -0.94 11.39
C ARG A 42 -5.63 0.45 12.01
N ALA A 43 -6.35 1.36 11.36
CA ALA A 43 -6.69 2.66 11.90
C ALA A 43 -8.18 2.70 12.28
N TYR A 44 -8.49 3.34 13.39
CA TYR A 44 -9.85 3.48 13.92
C TYR A 44 -10.19 4.94 14.16
N LYS A 45 -11.49 5.27 14.06
CA LYS A 45 -12.00 6.56 14.52
C LYS A 45 -12.06 6.54 16.05
N ALA A 46 -11.12 7.21 16.71
CA ALA A 46 -11.10 7.39 18.16
C ALA A 46 -11.71 8.75 18.54
N GLU A 47 -11.90 8.98 19.84
CA GLU A 47 -12.49 10.23 20.36
C GLU A 47 -11.69 11.48 19.96
N GLN A 48 -10.36 11.36 19.83
CA GLN A 48 -9.44 12.47 19.51
C GLN A 48 -9.05 12.53 18.03
N GLY A 49 -9.62 11.67 17.18
CA GLY A 49 -9.29 11.59 15.75
C GLY A 49 -8.95 10.18 15.27
N THR A 50 -8.49 10.06 14.03
CA THR A 50 -8.04 8.79 13.47
C THR A 50 -6.75 8.35 14.15
N SER A 51 -6.75 7.15 14.75
CA SER A 51 -5.60 6.59 15.46
C SER A 51 -5.23 5.23 14.90
N ILE A 52 -3.93 5.00 14.72
CA ILE A 52 -3.36 3.71 14.34
C ILE A 52 -3.20 2.84 15.59
N PHE A 53 -3.74 1.62 15.56
CA PHE A 53 -3.59 0.66 16.65
C PHE A 53 -2.37 -0.24 16.41
N ARG A 54 -1.61 -0.50 17.48
CA ARG A 54 -0.48 -1.43 17.51
C ARG A 54 -0.76 -2.55 18.48
#